data_AF-V2VK12-F1
#
_entry.id   AF-V2VK12-F1
#
_cell.length_a   1.000
_cell.length_b   1.000
_cell.length_c   1.000
_cell.angle_alpha   90.00
_cell.angle_beta   90.00
_cell.angle_gamma   90.00
#
_symmetry.space_group_name_H-M   'P 1'
#
loop_
_entity.id
_entity.type
_entity.pdbx_description
1 polymer ?
#
loop_
_entity_poly.entity_id
_entity_poly.type
_entity_poly.pdbx_seq_one_letter_code
_entity_poly.pdbx_strand_id
1 'polypeptide(L)' 'MSPFNSSDEVRGEQYLAQLQEVMAISGAKKVNVIGHSHGAHAVRYAASVIPDQVGSVLTFGGANQGVPWWPPM' A
#
# COMPACT_ATOMS: atom_id res chain seq x y z
N MET A 1 5.69 18.12 7.87
CA MET A 1 5.28 16.75 8.25
C MET A 1 6.51 16.03 8.78
N SER A 2 6.41 15.38 9.96
CA SER A 2 7.54 14.68 10.59
C SER A 2 7.76 13.29 9.94
N PRO A 3 9.00 12.81 9.78
CA PRO A 3 9.28 11.45 9.31
C PRO A 3 8.68 10.36 10.23
N PHE A 4 8.33 10.67 11.47
CA PHE A 4 7.67 9.74 12.41
C PHE A 4 6.17 9.50 12.15
N ASN A 5 5.50 10.34 11.34
CA ASN A 5 4.14 10.05 10.84
C ASN A 5 4.16 9.14 9.60
N SER A 6 5.28 8.47 9.33
CA SER A 6 5.51 7.61 8.17
C SER A 6 5.55 6.13 8.56
N SER A 7 4.79 5.72 9.58
CA SER A 7 4.64 4.29 9.82
C SER A 7 3.86 3.67 8.66
N ASP A 8 4.18 2.42 8.32
CA ASP A 8 3.52 1.70 7.23
C ASP A 8 2.00 1.63 7.46
N GLU A 9 1.57 1.57 8.72
CA GLU A 9 0.16 1.52 9.14
C GLU A 9 -0.55 2.86 8.90
N VAL A 10 0.04 3.99 9.30
CA VAL A 10 -0.58 5.31 9.08
C VAL A 10 -0.76 5.59 7.58
N ARG A 11 0.27 5.26 6.78
CA ARG A 11 0.18 5.37 5.31
C ARG A 11 -0.81 4.36 4.73
N GLY A 12 -0.89 3.15 5.29
CA GLY A 12 -1.84 2.12 4.92
C GLY A 12 -3.29 2.58 5.08
N GLU A 13 -3.63 3.17 6.23
CA GLU A 13 -4.95 3.73 6.51
C GLU A 13 -5.30 4.92 5.59
N GLN A 14 -4.34 5.82 5.35
CA GLN A 14 -4.54 6.92 4.40
C GLN A 14 -4.81 6.41 2.98
N TYR A 15 -4.07 5.38 2.54
CA TYR A 15 -4.27 4.77 1.24
C TYR A 15 -5.62 4.03 1.15
N LEU A 16 -6.04 3.36 2.23
CA LEU A 16 -7.34 2.69 2.31
C LEU A 16 -8.50 3.68 2.14
N ALA A 17 -8.43 4.84 2.80
CA ALA A 17 -9.43 5.89 2.64
C ALA A 17 -9.51 6.39 1.18
N GLN A 18 -8.37 6.54 0.50
CA GLN A 18 -8.33 6.90 -0.93
C GLN A 18 -8.95 5.82 -1.81
N LEU A 19 -8.68 4.54 -1.54
CA LEU A 19 -9.31 3.44 -2.28
C LEU A 19 -10.83 3.44 -2.12
N GLN A 20 -11.33 3.68 -0.90
CA GLN A 20 -12.76 3.77 -0.64
C GLN A 20 -13.40 4.93 -1.39
N GLU A 21 -12.76 6.10 -1.43
CA GLU A 21 -13.20 7.24 -2.24
C GLU A 21 -13.25 6.89 -3.73
N VAL A 22 -12.20 6.27 -4.27
CA VAL A 22 -12.14 5.83 -5.67
C VAL A 22 -13.25 4.82 -5.99
N MET A 23 -13.51 3.86 -5.10
CA MET A 23 -14.60 2.89 -5.27
C MET A 23 -15.97 3.55 -5.20
N ALA A 24 -16.15 4.53 -4.31
CA ALA A 24 -17.39 5.29 -4.20
C ALA A 24 -17.66 6.12 -5.46
N ILE A 25 -16.62 6.75 -6.03
CA ILE A 25 -16.72 7.55 -7.28
C ILE A 25 -16.96 6.65 -8.49
N SER A 26 -16.23 5.53 -8.60
CA SER A 26 -16.29 4.66 -9.77
C SER A 26 -17.44 3.64 -9.76
N GLY A 27 -18.02 3.36 -8.59
CA GLY A 27 -18.95 2.25 -8.39
C GLY A 27 -18.30 0.86 -8.48
N ALA A 28 -16.96 0.79 -8.55
CA ALA A 28 -16.24 -0.47 -8.66
C ALA A 28 -16.33 -1.26 -7.34
N LYS A 29 -16.67 -2.56 -7.45
CA LYS A 29 -16.70 -3.47 -6.29
C LYS A 29 -15.31 -3.99 -5.89
N LYS A 30 -14.35 -3.93 -6.82
CA LYS A 30 -12.96 -4.34 -6.62
C LYS A 30 -12.01 -3.38 -7.31
N VAL A 31 -10.81 -3.25 -6.78
CA VAL A 31 -9.71 -2.46 -7.34
C VAL A 31 -8.47 -3.31 -7.61
N ASN A 32 -7.69 -2.90 -8.60
CA ASN A 32 -6.35 -3.43 -8.85
C ASN A 32 -5.34 -2.39 -8.37
N VAL A 33 -4.47 -2.77 -7.44
CA VAL A 33 -3.57 -1.83 -6.76
C VAL A 33 -2.12 -2.06 -7.17
N ILE A 34 -1.40 -0.97 -7.44
CA ILE A 34 -0.01 -1.00 -7.89
C ILE A 34 0.84 -0.18 -6.93
N GLY A 35 1.79 -0.82 -6.25
CA GLY A 35 2.70 -0.21 -5.28
C GLY A 35 4.12 -0.08 -5.82
N HIS A 36 4.65 1.15 -5.89
CA HIS A 36 6.04 1.42 -6.27
C HIS A 36 6.89 1.74 -5.04
N SER A 37 8.10 1.17 -4.96
CA SER A 37 9.04 1.43 -3.85
C SER A 37 8.37 1.22 -2.48
N HIS A 38 8.38 2.20 -1.59
CA HIS A 38 7.69 2.13 -0.30
C HIS A 38 6.16 1.92 -0.43
N GLY A 39 5.54 2.33 -1.55
CA GLY A 39 4.12 2.10 -1.82
C GLY A 39 3.72 0.62 -1.88
N ALA A 40 4.68 -0.30 -2.02
CA ALA A 40 4.45 -1.74 -1.88
C ALA A 40 3.86 -2.10 -0.49
N HIS A 41 4.24 -1.39 0.56
CA HIS A 41 3.74 -1.64 1.92
C HIS A 41 2.27 -1.20 2.06
N ALA A 42 1.93 -0.02 1.54
CA ALA A 42 0.56 0.50 1.56
C ALA A 42 -0.42 -0.39 0.79
N VAL A 43 -0.06 -0.88 -0.41
CA VAL A 43 -0.94 -1.77 -1.19
C VAL A 43 -1.12 -3.14 -0.53
N ARG A 44 -0.08 -3.66 0.14
CA ARG A 44 -0.17 -4.91 0.91
C ARG A 44 -1.01 -4.74 2.17
N TYR A 45 -0.87 -3.60 2.84
CA TYR A 45 -1.71 -3.23 3.97
C TYR A 45 -3.19 -3.21 3.57
N ALA A 46 -3.54 -2.44 2.54
CA ALA A 46 -4.93 -2.38 2.05
C ALA A 46 -5.46 -3.77 1.66
N ALA A 47 -4.67 -4.58 0.95
CA ALA A 47 -5.07 -5.95 0.61
C ALA A 47 -5.28 -6.87 1.81
N SER A 48 -4.61 -6.62 2.94
CA SER A 48 -4.85 -7.35 4.19
C SER A 48 -6.12 -6.90 4.92
N VAL A 49 -6.49 -5.62 4.81
CA VAL A 49 -7.66 -5.05 5.52
C VAL A 49 -8.96 -5.27 4.73
N ILE A 50 -8.92 -5.14 3.41
CA ILE A 50 -10.09 -5.28 2.53
C ILE A 50 -9.89 -6.35 1.43
N PRO A 51 -9.55 -7.60 1.78
CA PRO A 51 -9.17 -8.64 0.81
C PRO A 51 -10.24 -8.90 -0.25
N ASP A 52 -11.52 -8.81 0.11
CA ASP A 52 -12.63 -9.05 -0.81
C ASP A 52 -12.82 -7.93 -1.86
N GLN A 53 -12.27 -6.75 -1.60
CA GLN A 53 -12.35 -5.57 -2.47
C GLN A 53 -11.07 -5.39 -3.32
N VAL A 54 -10.06 -6.24 -3.16
CA VAL A 54 -8.83 -6.21 -3.97
C VAL A 54 -8.85 -7.33 -5.00
N GLY A 55 -8.80 -6.98 -6.28
CA GLY A 55 -8.74 -7.93 -7.39
C GLY A 55 -7.33 -8.45 -7.65
N SER A 56 -6.33 -7.57 -7.59
CA SER A 56 -4.92 -7.93 -7.73
C SER A 56 -4.00 -6.90 -7.07
N VAL A 57 -2.81 -7.35 -6.69
CA VAL A 57 -1.73 -6.51 -6.16
C VAL A 57 -0.50 -6.69 -7.06
N LEU A 58 0.01 -5.59 -7.60
CA LEU A 58 1.31 -5.54 -8.25
C LEU A 58 2.27 -4.68 -7.43
N THR A 59 3.49 -5.14 -7.21
CA THR A 59 4.55 -4.32 -6.62
C THR A 59 5.71 -4.20 -7.59
N PHE A 60 6.26 -2.99 -7.74
CA PHE A 60 7.41 -2.71 -8.62
C PHE A 60 8.49 -1.97 -7.84
N GLY A 61 9.69 -2.53 -7.78
CA GLY A 61 10.81 -1.96 -7.01
C GLY A 61 10.55 -1.82 -5.50
N GLY A 62 9.61 -2.61 -4.95
CA GLY A 62 9.20 -2.51 -3.55
C GLY A 62 10.16 -3.18 -2.57
N ALA A 63 10.42 -2.54 -1.43
CA ALA A 63 11.27 -3.06 -0.35
C ALA A 63 10.52 -4.07 0.53
N ASN A 64 9.92 -5.09 -0.08
CA ASN A 64 9.03 -6.05 0.59
C ASN A 64 9.66 -6.83 1.77
N GLN A 65 10.99 -6.86 1.83
CA GLN A 65 11.80 -7.50 2.88
C GLN A 65 12.70 -6.48 3.62
N GLY A 66 12.39 -5.19 3.49
CA GLY A 66 13.30 -4.11 3.83
C GLY A 66 14.35 -3.86 2.75
N VAL A 67 15.17 -2.84 2.96
CA VAL A 67 16.38 -2.59 2.17
C VAL A 67 17.59 -2.98 3.02
N PRO A 68 18.58 -3.70 2.46
CA PRO A 68 19.82 -3.95 3.18
C PRO A 68 20.49 -2.61 3.51
N TRP A 69 20.98 -2.49 4.75
CA TRP A 69 21.88 -1.39 5.09
C TRP A 69 23.26 -1.71 4.50
N TRP A 70 23.86 -0.75 3.81
CA TRP A 70 25.18 -0.91 3.21
C TRP A 70 26.29 -0.55 4.21
N PRO A 71 27.38 -1.34 4.34
CA PRO A 71 27.68 -2.64 3.73
C PRO A 71 27.27 -3.84 4.61
N PRO A 72 26.90 -4.99 4.03
CA PRO A 72 26.72 -6.24 4.79
C PRO A 72 28.10 -6.81 5.20
N MET A 73 28.20 -7.37 6.42
CA MET A 73 29.38 -8.13 6.89
C MET A 73 29.66 -9.35 6.01
#